data_AF-A0A0N0SYX5-F1
#
_entry.id   AF-A0A0N0SYX5-F1
#
_cell.length_a   1.000
_cell.length_b   1.000
_cell.length_c   1.000
_cell.angle_alpha   90.00
_cell.angle_beta   90.00
_cell.angle_gamma   90.00
#
_symmetry.space_group_name_H-M   'P 1'
#
loop_
_entity.id
_entity.type
_entity.pdbx_description
1 polymer ?
#
loop_
_entity_poly.entity_id
_entity_poly.type
_entity_poly.pdbx_seq_one_letter_code
_entity_poly.pdbx_strand_id
1 'polypeptide(L)'
;MGFDAVDVAVTAEGREDTGDTTGRTPELTDGLLDEASRVPGAASALGVVSGFTAIADKDGKLIGGGFRSQGGNYWGDDDPRYPLVDGRVPSGGGEVLIDSGTAERAG
;
A
#
# COMPACT_ATOMS: atom_id res chain seq x y z
N MET A 1 -8.71 9.25 -10.39
CA MET A 1 -8.11 10.23 -9.48
C MET A 1 -6.62 10.02 -9.56
N GLY A 2 -5.87 11.06 -9.96
CA GLY A 2 -4.41 11.00 -9.98
C GLY A 2 -3.90 10.93 -8.56
N PHE A 3 -2.86 10.13 -8.33
CA PHE A 3 -2.15 10.15 -7.07
C PHE A 3 -1.32 11.42 -7.05
N ASP A 4 -1.39 12.20 -5.96
CA ASP A 4 -0.36 13.20 -5.71
C ASP A 4 0.99 12.47 -5.65
N ALA A 5 1.99 13.00 -6.35
CA ALA A 5 3.34 12.42 -6.50
C ALA A 5 3.48 11.15 -7.37
N VAL A 6 2.58 10.89 -8.34
CA VAL A 6 2.80 9.83 -9.35
C VAL A 6 2.80 10.40 -10.76
N ASP A 7 3.99 10.45 -11.37
CA ASP A 7 4.18 10.77 -12.79
C ASP A 7 4.02 9.52 -13.68
N VAL A 8 4.41 8.34 -13.15
CA VAL A 8 4.40 7.06 -13.87
C VAL A 8 3.99 5.94 -12.91
N ALA A 9 3.12 5.04 -13.36
CA ALA A 9 2.74 3.84 -12.63
C ALA A 9 3.17 2.59 -13.41
N VAL A 10 3.87 1.67 -12.73
CA VAL A 10 4.22 0.33 -13.25
C VAL A 10 3.32 -0.67 -12.55
N THR A 11 2.46 -1.35 -13.31
CA THR A 11 1.52 -2.35 -12.78
C THR A 11 1.73 -3.69 -13.46
N ALA A 12 1.61 -4.77 -12.70
CA ALA A 12 1.61 -6.11 -13.26
C ALA A 12 0.28 -6.38 -13.97
N GLU A 13 0.33 -6.75 -15.25
CA GLU A 13 -0.82 -7.27 -15.97
C GLU A 13 -0.86 -8.80 -15.85
N GLY A 14 -2.04 -9.34 -15.53
CA GLY A 14 -2.26 -10.79 -15.52
C GLY A 14 -2.10 -11.36 -16.93
N ARG A 15 -1.43 -12.51 -17.06
CA ARG A 15 -1.39 -13.25 -18.33
C ARG A 15 -2.65 -14.09 -18.48
N GLU A 16 -3.11 -14.24 -19.72
CA GLU A 16 -4.20 -15.17 -20.04
C GLU A 16 -3.74 -16.62 -19.95
N ASP A 17 -4.66 -17.52 -19.61
CA ASP A 17 -4.43 -18.96 -19.62
C ASP A 17 -4.14 -19.42 -21.05
N THR A 18 -3.16 -20.31 -21.21
CA THR A 18 -2.83 -20.93 -22.51
C THR A 18 -2.87 -22.44 -22.38
N GLY A 19 -3.83 -23.11 -23.01
CA GLY A 19 -4.01 -24.56 -22.87
C GLY A 19 -4.20 -24.97 -21.41
N ASP A 20 -3.36 -25.86 -20.90
CA ASP A 20 -3.41 -26.34 -19.51
C ASP A 20 -2.56 -25.48 -18.53
N THR A 21 -2.04 -24.34 -18.96
CA THR A 21 -1.27 -23.43 -18.10
C THR A 21 -2.10 -22.24 -17.63
N THR A 22 -2.18 -22.07 -16.31
CA THR A 22 -2.76 -20.87 -15.68
C THR A 22 -1.80 -19.70 -15.79
N GLY A 23 -2.29 -18.57 -16.31
CA GLY A 23 -1.59 -17.31 -16.34
C GLY A 23 -1.32 -16.80 -14.93
N ARG A 24 -0.07 -16.40 -14.67
CA ARG A 24 0.33 -15.83 -13.37
C ARG A 24 0.58 -14.34 -13.52
N THR A 25 0.06 -13.56 -12.58
CA THR A 25 0.45 -12.17 -12.42
C THR A 25 1.89 -12.12 -11.88
N PRO A 26 2.81 -11.38 -12.52
CA PRO A 26 4.16 -11.18 -12.00
C PRO A 26 4.18 -10.64 -10.56
N GLU A 27 5.11 -11.11 -9.76
CA GLU A 27 5.32 -10.63 -8.39
C GLU A 27 5.95 -9.23 -8.39
N LEU A 28 5.57 -8.41 -7.40
CA LEU A 28 6.26 -7.18 -7.09
C LEU A 28 7.47 -7.53 -6.23
N THR A 29 8.68 -7.33 -6.77
CA THR A 29 9.94 -7.71 -6.11
C THR A 29 10.79 -6.47 -5.82
N ASP A 30 11.70 -6.58 -4.84
CA ASP A 30 12.69 -5.53 -4.56
C ASP A 30 13.57 -5.23 -5.79
N GLY A 31 13.86 -6.24 -6.62
CA GLY A 31 14.61 -6.08 -7.86
C GLY A 31 13.87 -5.21 -8.89
N LEU A 32 12.55 -5.37 -9.01
CA LEU A 32 11.74 -4.52 -9.89
C LEU A 32 11.74 -3.07 -9.40
N LEU A 33 11.67 -2.86 -8.08
CA LEU A 33 11.71 -1.53 -7.51
C LEU A 33 13.09 -0.86 -7.72
N ASP A 34 14.18 -1.61 -7.53
CA ASP A 34 15.54 -1.13 -7.80
C ASP A 34 15.70 -0.75 -9.28
N GLU A 35 15.20 -1.54 -10.21
CA GLU A 35 15.21 -1.22 -11.63
C GLU A 35 14.43 0.08 -11.93
N ALA A 36 13.21 0.21 -11.40
CA ALA A 36 12.40 1.42 -11.56
C ALA A 36 13.10 2.67 -11.00
N SER A 37 13.82 2.54 -9.88
CA SER A 37 14.57 3.64 -9.26
C SER A 37 15.74 4.16 -10.09
N ARG A 38 16.24 3.36 -11.05
CA ARG A 38 17.39 3.69 -11.91
C ARG A 38 16.98 4.33 -13.24
N VAL A 39 15.69 4.48 -13.49
CA VAL A 39 15.19 5.08 -14.75
C VAL A 39 15.65 6.53 -14.84
N PRO A 40 16.35 6.94 -15.91
CA PRO A 40 16.79 8.32 -16.08
C PRO A 40 15.61 9.30 -16.06
N GLY A 41 15.67 10.29 -15.17
CA GLY A 41 14.61 11.28 -14.97
C GLY A 41 13.58 10.93 -13.90
N ALA A 42 13.60 9.71 -13.35
CA ALA A 42 12.82 9.39 -12.16
C ALA A 42 13.47 10.03 -10.93
N ALA A 43 12.71 10.84 -10.19
CA ALA A 43 13.19 11.45 -8.95
C ALA A 43 13.25 10.43 -7.79
N SER A 44 12.30 9.48 -7.77
CA SER A 44 12.23 8.40 -6.79
C SER A 44 11.36 7.26 -7.34
N ALA A 45 11.42 6.09 -6.73
CA ALA A 45 10.49 4.99 -6.96
C ALA A 45 9.96 4.48 -5.62
N LEU A 46 8.66 4.21 -5.54
CA LEU A 46 7.98 3.75 -4.33
C LEU A 46 7.25 2.44 -4.62
N GLY A 47 7.48 1.43 -3.78
CA GLY A 47 6.75 0.17 -3.81
C GLY A 47 5.36 0.34 -3.20
N VAL A 48 4.30 0.02 -3.96
CA VAL A 48 2.91 0.15 -3.50
C VAL A 48 2.21 -1.21 -3.52
N VAL A 49 1.78 -1.65 -2.36
CA VAL A 49 0.88 -2.79 -2.16
C VAL A 49 -0.32 -2.30 -1.37
N SER A 50 -1.52 -2.59 -1.85
CA SER A 50 -2.76 -2.23 -1.17
C SER A 50 -3.78 -3.36 -1.29
N GLY A 51 -4.75 -3.36 -0.39
CA GLY A 51 -5.80 -4.37 -0.35
C GLY A 51 -6.94 -4.00 0.58
N PHE A 52 -7.91 -4.90 0.68
CA PHE A 52 -8.99 -4.74 1.64
C PHE A 52 -8.46 -4.96 3.07
N THR A 53 -8.84 -4.08 4.00
CA THR A 53 -8.49 -4.20 5.42
C THR A 53 -9.58 -3.61 6.27
N ALA A 54 -10.08 -4.38 7.24
CA ALA A 54 -11.12 -3.94 8.17
C ALA A 54 -10.54 -3.79 9.59
N ILE A 55 -10.93 -2.72 10.28
CA ILE A 55 -10.55 -2.44 11.67
C ILE A 55 -11.81 -2.50 12.53
N ALA A 56 -11.73 -3.17 13.68
CA ALA A 56 -12.80 -3.18 14.68
C ALA A 56 -12.45 -2.23 15.83
N ASP A 57 -13.46 -1.56 16.40
CA ASP A 57 -13.34 -0.77 17.61
C ASP A 57 -13.23 -1.68 18.86
N LYS A 58 -13.05 -1.05 20.02
CA LYS A 58 -12.94 -1.72 21.33
C LYS A 58 -14.15 -2.57 21.70
N ASP A 59 -15.31 -2.31 21.10
CA ASP A 59 -16.57 -3.02 21.34
C ASP A 59 -16.82 -4.11 20.28
N GLY A 60 -15.85 -4.32 19.37
CA GLY A 60 -15.90 -5.33 18.31
C GLY A 60 -16.71 -4.90 17.08
N LYS A 61 -17.07 -3.62 16.97
CA LYS A 61 -17.81 -3.10 15.82
C LYS A 61 -16.85 -2.56 14.78
N LEU A 62 -17.10 -2.86 13.50
CA LEU A 62 -16.26 -2.36 12.41
C LEU A 62 -16.28 -0.83 12.34
N ILE A 63 -15.08 -0.25 12.24
CA ILE A 63 -14.86 1.19 12.06
C ILE A 63 -14.95 1.51 10.57
N GLY A 64 -15.87 2.42 10.22
CA GLY A 64 -16.16 2.79 8.83
C GLY A 64 -17.45 2.18 8.30
N GLY A 65 -18.02 2.82 7.27
CA GLY A 65 -19.28 2.39 6.66
C GLY A 65 -19.07 1.62 5.36
N GLY A 66 -19.36 0.31 5.36
CA GLY A 66 -19.44 -0.53 4.15
C GLY A 66 -18.09 -0.98 3.57
N PHE A 67 -18.09 -1.33 2.28
CA PHE A 67 -16.97 -1.95 1.52
C PHE A 67 -15.75 -1.05 1.26
N ARG A 68 -15.67 0.14 1.86
CA ARG A 68 -14.56 1.09 1.66
C ARG A 68 -13.61 1.01 2.85
N SER A 69 -12.90 -0.10 2.91
CA SER A 69 -11.94 -0.45 3.95
C SER A 69 -10.66 -0.86 3.24
N GLN A 70 -9.65 0.00 3.29
CA GLN A 70 -8.42 -0.14 2.51
C GLN A 70 -7.22 -0.08 3.44
N GLY A 71 -6.30 -1.01 3.26
CA GLY A 71 -4.97 -1.00 3.86
C GLY A 71 -3.92 -0.95 2.77
N GLY A 72 -2.74 -0.44 3.13
CA GLY A 72 -1.58 -0.40 2.27
C GLY A 72 -0.28 -0.48 3.06
N ASN A 73 0.84 -0.62 2.36
CA ASN A 73 2.15 -0.59 2.98
C ASN A 73 2.61 0.84 3.27
N TYR A 74 3.38 0.99 4.35
CA TYR A 74 4.24 2.14 4.60
C TYR A 74 5.65 1.81 4.09
N TRP A 75 6.24 2.68 3.27
CA TRP A 75 7.52 2.41 2.63
C TRP A 75 8.67 3.21 3.25
N GLY A 76 9.69 2.51 3.74
CA GLY A 76 10.84 3.13 4.41
C GLY A 76 10.47 3.78 5.75
N ASP A 77 11.26 4.78 6.14
CA ASP A 77 11.08 5.51 7.41
C ASP A 77 10.32 6.84 7.25
N ASP A 78 10.15 7.32 6.01
CA ASP A 78 9.47 8.58 5.69
C ASP A 78 8.76 8.44 4.34
N ASP A 79 7.55 7.87 4.39
CA ASP A 79 6.73 7.68 3.20
C ASP A 79 5.98 8.98 2.86
N PRO A 80 6.29 9.66 1.74
CA PRO A 80 5.69 10.94 1.40
C PRO A 80 4.19 10.85 1.13
N ARG A 81 3.66 9.64 0.89
CA ARG A 81 2.21 9.41 0.70
C ARG A 81 1.44 9.54 2.01
N TYR A 82 2.10 9.27 3.13
CA TYR A 82 1.48 9.19 4.45
C TYR A 82 2.38 9.85 5.51
N PRO A 83 2.43 11.20 5.57
CA PRO A 83 3.21 11.90 6.58
C PRO A 83 2.80 11.48 8.00
N LEU A 84 3.75 11.00 8.81
CA LEU A 84 3.48 10.55 10.16
C LEU A 84 3.29 11.76 11.09
N VAL A 85 2.07 11.91 11.62
CA VAL A 85 1.70 13.05 12.46
C VAL A 85 1.95 12.81 13.95
N ASP A 86 1.96 11.55 14.38
CA ASP A 86 2.23 11.14 15.76
C ASP A 86 2.73 9.68 15.81
N GLY A 87 3.43 9.32 16.89
CA GLY A 87 3.95 7.97 17.09
C GLY A 87 5.27 7.69 16.36
N ARG A 88 5.43 6.46 15.85
CA ARG A 88 6.63 6.00 15.13
C ARG A 88 6.24 5.06 14.00
N VAL A 89 7.15 4.89 13.03
CA VAL A 89 7.00 3.89 11.98
C VAL A 89 6.94 2.46 12.54
N PRO A 90 6.13 1.55 11.96
CA PRO A 90 6.07 0.16 12.38
C PRO A 90 7.42 -0.53 12.20
N SER A 91 7.85 -1.25 13.24
CA SER A 91 9.13 -1.96 13.29
C SER A 91 8.99 -3.49 13.20
N GLY A 92 7.75 -4.01 13.18
CA GLY A 92 7.48 -5.44 13.10
C GLY A 92 6.01 -5.78 12.84
N GLY A 93 5.72 -7.06 12.60
CA GLY A 93 4.42 -7.54 12.11
C GLY A 93 3.22 -7.41 13.07
N GLY A 94 3.44 -6.91 14.30
CA GLY A 94 2.37 -6.58 15.25
C GLY A 94 2.04 -5.10 15.32
N GLU A 95 2.71 -4.27 14.52
CA GLU A 95 2.58 -2.81 14.55
C GLU A 95 1.95 -2.32 13.25
N VAL A 96 1.01 -1.38 13.36
CA VAL A 96 0.31 -0.78 12.23
C VAL A 96 0.20 0.72 12.44
N LEU A 97 0.21 1.48 11.35
CA LEU A 97 -0.22 2.86 11.34
C LEU A 97 -1.70 2.93 11.01
N ILE A 98 -2.40 3.88 11.62
CA ILE A 98 -3.82 4.14 11.40
C ILE A 98 -3.97 5.60 11.00
N ASP A 99 -4.74 5.86 9.95
CA ASP A 99 -5.13 7.23 9.57
C ASP A 99 -5.73 7.98 10.77
N SER A 100 -5.39 9.26 10.92
CA SER A 100 -5.78 10.06 12.08
C SER A 100 -7.30 10.10 12.27
N GLY A 101 -8.08 10.22 11.19
CA GLY A 101 -9.54 10.25 11.28
C GLY A 101 -10.15 8.91 11.70
N THR A 102 -9.46 7.81 11.46
CA THR A 102 -9.83 6.48 11.94
C THR A 102 -9.40 6.28 13.39
N ALA A 103 -8.20 6.74 13.76
CA ALA A 103 -7.71 6.71 15.14
C ALA A 103 -8.64 7.50 16.09
N GLU A 104 -9.08 8.70 15.69
CA GLU A 104 -10.03 9.52 16.45
C GLU A 104 -11.38 8.83 16.67
N ARG A 105 -11.84 7.99 15.72
CA ARG A 105 -13.11 7.25 15.81
C ARG A 105 -12.99 5.94 16.58
N ALA A 106 -11.78 5.39 16.66
CA ALA A 106 -11.48 4.16 17.39
C ALA A 106 -11.29 4.38 18.90
N GLY A 107 -11.01 5.63 19.30
CA GLY A 107 -10.81 6.09 20.68
C GLY A 107 -12.10 6.31 21.45
#